data_AF-A0A1Y1Z423-F1
#
_entry.id   AF-A0A1Y1Z423-F1
#
_cell.length_a   1.000
_cell.length_b   1.000
_cell.length_c   1.000
_cell.angle_alpha   90.00
_cell.angle_beta   90.00
_cell.angle_gamma   90.00
#
_symmetry.space_group_name_H-M   'P 1'
#
loop_
_entity.id
_entity.type
_entity.pdbx_description
1 polymer ?
#
loop_
_entity_poly.entity_id
_entity_poly.type
_entity_poly.pdbx_seq_one_letter_code
_entity_poly.pdbx_strand_id
1 'polypeptide(L)'
;MPRGTLDVFAIEGKDLKNIEFFGKIDPSLVVRVDSANKQQTEAKKDTVNPAWQQRFQFDLYEGNNELFVECYDKSKLIGETVVDLNQIFQTGEVEQEYPIQTKKGEDAGSIRLGLKFTPQ
;
A
#
# COMPACT_ATOMS: atom_id res chain seq x y z
N MET A 1 -16.36 18.14 6.15
CA MET A 1 -16.38 17.10 7.19
C MET A 1 -15.85 15.82 6.56
N PRO A 2 -15.11 14.98 7.29
CA PRO A 2 -14.77 13.65 6.82
C PRO A 2 -16.06 12.83 6.59
N ARG A 3 -16.06 11.99 5.55
CA ARG A 3 -17.08 10.97 5.31
C ARG A 3 -16.93 9.79 6.27
N GLY A 4 -15.74 9.61 6.81
CA GLY A 4 -15.39 8.52 7.71
C GLY A 4 -13.88 8.33 7.79
N THR A 5 -13.49 7.24 8.43
CA THR A 5 -12.09 6.88 8.64
C THR A 5 -11.77 5.59 7.90
N LEU A 6 -10.59 5.54 7.27
CA LEU A 6 -10.01 4.34 6.68
C LEU A 6 -8.84 3.84 7.54
N ASP A 7 -9.00 2.63 8.06
CA ASP A 7 -7.91 1.85 8.66
C ASP A 7 -7.25 1.02 7.55
N VAL A 8 -5.93 1.16 7.41
CA VAL A 8 -5.10 0.41 6.47
C VAL A 8 -4.11 -0.44 7.26
N PHE A 9 -4.20 -1.75 7.12
CA PHE A 9 -3.25 -2.71 7.67
C PHE A 9 -2.33 -3.23 6.55
N ALA A 10 -1.11 -2.73 6.53
CA ALA A 10 -0.05 -3.22 5.65
C ALA A 10 0.53 -4.52 6.22
N ILE A 11 0.12 -5.65 5.65
CA ILE A 11 0.42 -6.98 6.19
C ILE A 11 1.81 -7.42 5.72
N GLU A 12 1.93 -7.71 4.43
CA GLU A 12 3.13 -8.29 3.83
C GLU A 12 3.22 -7.99 2.34
N GLY A 13 4.42 -8.12 1.78
CA GLY A 13 4.70 -8.13 0.36
C GLY A 13 5.15 -9.52 -0.05
N LYS A 14 4.87 -9.90 -1.29
CA LYS A 14 5.16 -11.22 -1.81
C LYS A 14 5.77 -11.14 -3.19
N ASP A 15 6.85 -11.91 -3.36
CA ASP A 15 7.60 -12.04 -4.62
C ASP A 15 7.95 -10.68 -5.25
N LEU A 16 8.34 -9.71 -4.40
CA LEU A 16 8.67 -8.37 -4.84
C LEU A 16 9.86 -8.38 -5.80
N LYS A 17 9.76 -7.61 -6.88
CA LYS A 17 10.84 -7.51 -7.87
C LYS A 17 12.11 -6.95 -7.23
N ASN A 18 13.18 -7.73 -7.26
CA ASN A 18 14.50 -7.27 -6.85
C ASN A 18 15.07 -6.32 -7.92
N ILE A 19 15.30 -5.06 -7.54
CA ILE A 19 15.82 -4.01 -8.43
C ILE A 19 17.30 -3.69 -8.17
N GLU A 20 17.92 -4.36 -7.20
CA GLU A 20 19.34 -4.20 -6.88
C GLU A 20 20.19 -5.15 -7.73
N PHE A 21 21.36 -4.67 -8.15
CA PHE A 21 22.29 -5.46 -8.98
C PHE A 21 23.09 -6.47 -8.13
N PHE A 22 23.39 -6.13 -6.88
CA PHE A 22 23.98 -7.00 -5.88
C PHE A 22 23.16 -6.96 -4.60
N GLY A 23 22.91 -8.13 -4.00
CA GLY A 23 22.15 -8.24 -2.76
C GLY A 23 20.64 -8.32 -2.98
N LYS A 24 19.90 -7.97 -1.93
CA LYS A 24 18.44 -7.92 -1.91
C LYS A 24 17.97 -6.48 -1.60
N ILE A 25 16.71 -6.22 -1.90
CA ILE A 25 16.03 -4.96 -1.59
C ILE A 25 15.69 -4.85 -0.10
N ASP A 26 15.50 -3.61 0.36
CA ASP A 26 15.00 -3.25 1.69
C ASP A 26 13.59 -2.61 1.59
N PRO A 27 12.54 -3.37 1.23
CA PRO A 27 11.26 -2.80 0.83
C PRO A 27 10.48 -2.10 1.97
N SER A 28 9.88 -0.97 1.63
CA SER A 28 8.91 -0.22 2.44
C SER A 28 7.69 0.17 1.61
N LEU A 29 6.52 0.31 2.24
CA LEU A 29 5.31 0.80 1.59
C LEU A 29 5.03 2.25 1.98
N VAL A 30 4.74 3.08 0.98
CA VAL A 30 4.13 4.39 1.14
C VAL A 30 2.66 4.26 0.77
N VAL A 31 1.79 4.69 1.69
CA VAL A 31 0.33 4.66 1.55
C VAL A 31 -0.19 6.08 1.62
N ARG A 32 -1.03 6.49 0.65
CA ARG A 32 -1.62 7.84 0.65
C ARG A 32 -3.03 7.87 0.07
N VAL A 33 -3.86 8.75 0.62
CA VAL A 33 -5.24 9.03 0.14
C VAL A 33 -5.32 10.34 -0.67
N ASP A 34 -4.30 11.18 -0.57
CA ASP A 34 -4.08 12.39 -1.37
C ASP A 34 -2.59 12.83 -1.29
N SER A 35 -2.26 14.03 -1.78
CA SER A 35 -0.89 14.55 -1.80
C SER A 35 -0.34 14.98 -0.43
N ALA A 36 -1.22 15.33 0.52
CA ALA A 36 -0.86 15.79 1.86
C ALA A 36 -0.89 14.66 2.89
N ASN A 37 -1.78 13.68 2.71
CA ASN A 37 -2.01 12.58 3.64
C ASN A 37 -1.30 11.31 3.16
N LYS A 38 -0.01 11.22 3.47
CA LYS A 38 0.84 10.04 3.21
C LYS A 38 1.49 9.51 4.48
N GLN A 39 1.59 8.19 4.59
CA GLN A 39 2.27 7.49 5.68
C GLN A 39 3.16 6.39 5.08
N GLN A 40 4.18 5.96 5.81
CA GLN A 40 5.15 4.97 5.33
C GLN A 40 5.44 3.90 6.39
N THR A 41 5.65 2.66 5.96
CA THR A 41 6.09 1.57 6.83
C THR A 41 7.57 1.68 7.17
N GLU A 42 8.00 0.95 8.19
CA GLU A 42 9.43 0.61 8.30
C GLU A 42 9.89 -0.20 7.06
N ALA A 43 11.14 -0.01 6.67
CA ALA A 43 11.80 -0.87 5.69
C ALA A 43 12.17 -2.23 6.32
N LYS A 44 11.96 -3.32 5.57
CA LYS A 44 12.38 -4.65 6.00
C LYS A 44 13.62 -5.07 5.21
N LYS A 45 14.68 -5.47 5.93
CA LYS A 45 16.00 -5.66 5.35
C LYS A 45 16.11 -6.94 4.53
N ASP A 46 16.86 -6.87 3.44
CA ASP A 46 17.33 -8.00 2.65
C ASP A 46 16.24 -9.05 2.31
N THR A 47 15.07 -8.61 1.84
CA THR A 47 13.94 -9.52 1.57
C THR A 47 13.06 -9.06 0.41
N VAL A 48 12.63 -10.03 -0.39
CA VAL A 48 11.57 -9.86 -1.41
C VAL A 48 10.18 -10.26 -0.88
N ASN A 49 10.11 -10.76 0.36
CA ASN A 49 8.89 -11.15 1.05
C ASN A 49 8.82 -10.46 2.43
N PRO A 50 8.66 -9.12 2.48
CA PRO A 50 8.62 -8.39 3.73
C PRO A 50 7.31 -8.61 4.48
N ALA A 51 7.38 -8.77 5.81
CA ALA A 51 6.23 -8.69 6.70
C ALA A 51 6.27 -7.36 7.46
N TRP A 52 5.44 -6.39 7.06
CA TRP A 52 5.41 -5.07 7.68
C TRP A 52 4.58 -5.04 8.95
N GLN A 53 3.40 -5.68 8.94
CA GLN A 53 2.45 -5.73 10.05
C GLN A 53 2.16 -4.36 10.69
N GLN A 54 2.03 -3.32 9.86
CA GLN A 54 1.87 -1.94 10.32
C GLN A 54 0.48 -1.41 9.97
N ARG A 55 -0.13 -0.67 10.90
CA ARG A 55 -1.44 -0.05 10.71
C ARG A 55 -1.32 1.45 10.54
N PHE A 56 -2.17 2.00 9.69
CA PHE A 56 -2.32 3.43 9.42
C PHE A 56 -3.80 3.78 9.49
N GLN A 57 -4.09 5.02 9.84
CA GLN A 57 -5.44 5.55 9.87
C GLN A 57 -5.47 6.85 9.07
N PHE A 58 -6.49 7.01 8.23
CA PHE A 58 -6.70 8.19 7.41
C PHE A 58 -8.14 8.69 7.55
N ASP A 59 -8.31 10.00 7.70
CA ASP A 59 -9.61 10.63 7.56
C ASP A 59 -9.92 10.81 6.07
N LEU A 60 -11.04 10.25 5.61
CA LEU A 60 -11.47 10.37 4.23
C LEU A 60 -12.46 11.52 4.08
N TYR A 61 -12.19 12.42 3.13
CA TYR A 61 -13.09 13.50 2.74
C TYR A 61 -13.83 13.14 1.45
N GLU A 62 -14.83 13.94 1.09
CA GLU A 62 -15.50 13.80 -0.21
C GLU A 62 -14.47 13.88 -1.34
N GLY A 63 -14.48 12.88 -2.23
CA GLY A 63 -13.54 12.75 -3.34
C GLY A 63 -12.34 11.82 -3.07
N ASN A 64 -12.06 11.45 -1.82
CA ASN A 64 -11.05 10.42 -1.53
C ASN A 64 -11.62 9.01 -1.80
N ASN A 65 -11.67 8.64 -3.08
CA ASN A 65 -12.17 7.32 -3.51
C ASN A 65 -11.05 6.34 -3.88
N GLU A 66 -9.79 6.77 -3.80
CA GLU A 66 -8.63 5.97 -4.19
C GLU A 66 -7.60 5.94 -3.06
N LEU A 67 -6.99 4.76 -2.86
CA LEU A 67 -5.82 4.58 -2.02
C LEU A 67 -4.63 4.25 -2.91
N PHE A 68 -3.63 5.11 -2.91
CA PHE A 68 -2.39 4.90 -3.65
C PHE A 68 -1.40 4.18 -2.75
N VAL A 69 -0.82 3.08 -3.25
CA VAL A 69 0.16 2.31 -2.52
C VAL A 69 1.38 2.10 -3.40
N GLU A 70 2.53 2.51 -2.90
CA GLU A 70 3.80 2.53 -3.62
C GLU A 70 4.85 1.77 -2.79
N CYS A 71 5.53 0.81 -3.41
CA CYS A 71 6.59 0.03 -2.77
C CYS A 71 7.97 0.54 -3.21
N TYR A 72 8.84 0.82 -2.25
CA TYR A 72 10.17 1.40 -2.49
C TYR A 72 11.27 0.55 -1.86
N ASP A 73 12.41 0.46 -2.55
CA ASP A 73 13.71 0.17 -1.94
C ASP A 73 14.47 1.50 -1.79
N LYS A 74 14.61 1.98 -0.56
CA LYS A 74 15.18 3.30 -0.23
C LYS A 74 14.45 4.44 -0.96
N SER A 75 14.96 4.88 -2.10
CA SER A 75 14.39 5.94 -2.94
C SER A 75 13.95 5.47 -4.32
N LYS A 76 14.11 4.18 -4.64
CA LYS A 76 13.77 3.59 -5.93
C LYS A 76 12.43 2.89 -5.84
N LEU A 77 11.51 3.24 -6.74
CA LEU A 77 10.22 2.58 -6.83
C LEU A 77 10.39 1.15 -7.37
N ILE A 78 9.87 0.17 -6.64
CA ILE A 78 9.75 -1.23 -7.06
C ILE A 78 8.48 -1.39 -7.88
N GLY A 79 7.35 -0.94 -7.35
CA GLY A 79 6.06 -0.97 -8.02
C GLY A 79 4.98 -0.22 -7.25
N GLU A 80 3.86 0.04 -7.91
CA GLU A 80 2.73 0.78 -7.38
C GLU A 80 1.41 0.12 -7.75
N THR A 81 0.37 0.43 -6.99
CA THR A 81 -1.01 0.05 -7.27
C THR A 81 -1.97 1.10 -6.73
N VAL A 82 -3.17 1.14 -7.30
CA VAL A 82 -4.26 2.02 -6.88
C VAL A 82 -5.44 1.15 -6.50
N VAL A 83 -5.90 1.29 -5.26
CA VAL A 83 -7.06 0.55 -4.75
C VAL A 83 -8.28 1.46 -4.78
N ASP A 84 -9.33 1.02 -5.48
CA ASP A 84 -10.63 1.69 -5.49
C ASP A 84 -11.35 1.45 -4.15
N LEU A 85 -11.60 2.53 -3.41
CA LEU A 85 -12.25 2.49 -2.10
C LEU A 85 -13.78 2.38 -2.20
N ASN A 86 -14.38 2.57 -3.38
CA ASN A 86 -15.84 2.49 -3.56
C ASN A 86 -16.41 1.13 -3.15
N GLN A 87 -15.64 0.05 -3.36
CA GLN A 87 -16.03 -1.28 -2.90
C GLN A 87 -16.02 -1.35 -1.36
N ILE A 88 -14.97 -0.85 -0.71
CA ILE A 88 -14.82 -0.87 0.76
C ILE A 88 -15.90 -0.01 1.43
N PHE A 89 -16.34 1.08 0.80
CA PHE A 89 -17.46 1.88 1.31
C PHE A 89 -18.78 1.12 1.36
N GLN A 90 -18.93 0.04 0.57
CA GLN A 90 -20.11 -0.81 0.54
C GLN A 90 -19.94 -2.07 1.40
N THR A 91 -18.76 -2.68 1.38
CA THR A 91 -18.48 -3.94 2.11
C THR A 91 -18.06 -3.72 3.56
N GLY A 92 -17.61 -2.51 3.92
CA GLY A 92 -17.12 -2.14 5.24
C GLY A 92 -15.65 -2.52 5.47
N GLU A 93 -15.27 -3.74 5.11
CA GLU A 93 -13.88 -4.21 5.19
C GLU A 93 -13.52 -5.16 4.04
N VAL A 94 -12.22 -5.28 3.78
CA VAL A 94 -11.64 -6.25 2.84
C VAL A 94 -10.22 -6.56 3.26
N GLU A 95 -9.81 -7.82 3.15
CA GLU A 95 -8.40 -8.21 3.25
C GLU A 95 -8.04 -9.06 2.03
N GLN A 96 -7.14 -8.56 1.20
CA GLN A 96 -6.75 -9.26 -0.02
C GLN A 96 -5.35 -8.87 -0.48
N GLU A 97 -4.88 -9.61 -1.47
CA GLU A 97 -3.62 -9.38 -2.17
C GLU A 97 -3.86 -8.47 -3.39
N TYR A 98 -3.03 -7.45 -3.55
CA TYR A 98 -3.06 -6.49 -4.65
C TYR A 98 -1.77 -6.61 -5.45
N PRO A 99 -1.83 -6.90 -6.77
CA PRO A 99 -0.64 -6.87 -7.60
C PRO A 99 -0.12 -5.44 -7.71
N ILE A 100 1.21 -5.29 -7.72
CA ILE A 100 1.89 -4.02 -7.96
C ILE A 100 2.65 -4.09 -9.29
N GLN A 101 2.74 -2.95 -9.96
CA GLN A 101 3.40 -2.85 -11.26
C GLN A 101 4.49 -1.79 -11.24
N THR A 102 5.55 -2.02 -12.00
CA THR A 102 6.56 -0.98 -12.26
C THR A 102 5.93 0.17 -13.06
N LYS A 103 6.63 1.30 -13.18
CA LYS A 103 6.22 2.41 -14.07
C LYS A 103 6.04 2.02 -15.55
N LYS A 104 6.56 0.86 -15.95
CA LYS A 104 6.43 0.31 -17.31
C LYS A 104 5.27 -0.67 -17.45
N GLY A 105 4.48 -0.89 -16.39
CA GLY A 105 3.39 -1.88 -16.36
C GLY A 105 3.86 -3.32 -16.19
N GLU A 106 5.15 -3.56 -15.95
CA GLU A 106 5.68 -4.90 -15.68
C GLU A 106 5.28 -5.36 -14.27
N ASP A 107 4.99 -6.65 -14.12
CA ASP A 107 4.75 -7.27 -12.81
C ASP A 107 5.92 -7.02 -11.84
N ALA A 108 5.58 -6.62 -10.62
CA ALA A 108 6.55 -6.30 -9.58
C ALA A 108 6.27 -7.05 -8.25
N GLY A 109 5.47 -8.12 -8.31
CA GLY A 109 4.98 -8.85 -7.15
C GLY A 109 3.65 -8.29 -6.64
N SER A 110 3.34 -8.59 -5.38
CA SER A 110 2.07 -8.20 -4.77
C SER A 110 2.21 -7.76 -3.32
N ILE A 111 1.20 -7.05 -2.84
CA ILE A 111 1.11 -6.58 -1.46
C ILE A 111 -0.24 -7.01 -0.87
N ARG A 112 -0.23 -7.51 0.37
CA ARG A 112 -1.45 -7.88 1.09
C ARG A 112 -1.83 -6.76 2.04
N LEU A 113 -3.06 -6.26 1.87
CA LEU A 113 -3.60 -5.17 2.67
C LEU A 113 -4.93 -5.58 3.28
N GLY A 114 -5.12 -5.26 4.56
CA GLY A 114 -6.44 -5.19 5.20
C GLY A 114 -6.93 -3.76 5.19
N LEU A 115 -8.12 -3.50 4.67
CA LEU A 115 -8.75 -2.19 4.62
C LEU A 115 -10.07 -2.25 5.37
N LYS A 116 -10.32 -1.28 6.23
CA LYS A 116 -11.60 -1.15 6.94
C LYS A 116 -12.04 0.30 6.94
N PHE A 117 -13.27 0.54 6.51
CA PHE A 117 -13.89 1.85 6.50
C PHE A 117 -14.94 1.95 7.60
N THR A 118 -14.85 3.01 8.39
CA THR A 118 -15.83 3.35 9.43
C THR A 118 -16.48 4.68 9.06
N PRO A 119 -17.77 4.72 8.66
CA PRO A 119 -18.46 5.97 8.34
C PRO A 119 -18.61 6.85 9.58
N GLN A 120 -18.62 8.17 9.38
CA GLN A 120 -18.83 9.17 10.43
C GLN A 120 -20.23 9.81 10.34
#